data_AF-A0A2I1D1X7-F1
#
_entry.id   AF-A0A2I1D1X7-F1
#
_cell.length_a   1.000
_cell.length_b   1.000
_cell.length_c   1.000
_cell.angle_alpha   90.00
_cell.angle_beta   90.00
_cell.angle_gamma   90.00
#
_symmetry.space_group_name_H-M   'P 1'
#
loop_
_entity.id
_entity.type
_entity.pdbx_description
1 polymer ?
#
loop_
_entity_poly.entity_id
_entity_poly.type
_entity_poly.pdbx_seq_one_letter_code
_entity_poly.pdbx_strand_id
1 'polypeptide(L)'
;MAVDYGAPIFLVTSPVTSYADQILSIHRTRTSAGFSLDIPLIMLLASILKVYFWFGDNYSISLLVQAIVMIGVQMVLLKVALDNRPSPGAKDGIEHTPFAQLDAADTRPYEFWQWKSARPYWMCLAYFIGALSFIQILLPPLSQSQLYINFLGYTGLAVEATLPIPQILKNYRSRSCAGFRLSVVVAWILGDVMKLSYFFCSSEVIPWAFRLCGMFQCACDFYLGVQFWMYTRSSEDAGIPRGQPASWNEEKDIRMT
;
A
#
# COMPACT_ATOMS: atom_id res chain seq x y z
N MET A 1 -7.04 -19.65 21.18
CA MET A 1 -6.88 -20.80 20.25
C MET A 1 -7.10 -20.40 18.80
N ALA A 2 -8.31 -20.03 18.34
CA ALA A 2 -8.53 -19.70 16.92
C ALA A 2 -7.72 -18.46 16.46
N VAL A 3 -7.63 -17.43 17.29
CA VAL A 3 -6.81 -16.23 17.02
C VAL A 3 -5.32 -16.55 17.05
N ASP A 4 -4.87 -17.36 18.00
CA ASP A 4 -3.44 -17.69 18.16
C ASP A 4 -2.88 -18.54 17.00
N TYR A 5 -3.69 -19.40 16.38
CA TYR A 5 -3.25 -20.22 15.25
C TYR A 5 -3.63 -19.61 13.88
N GLY A 6 -4.83 -19.03 13.77
CA GLY A 6 -5.34 -18.51 12.50
C GLY A 6 -4.75 -17.16 12.11
N ALA A 7 -4.58 -16.25 13.07
CA ALA A 7 -4.15 -14.89 12.76
C ALA A 7 -2.67 -14.81 12.30
N PRO A 8 -1.69 -15.54 12.89
CA PRO A 8 -0.34 -15.57 12.36
C PRO A 8 -0.25 -16.04 10.92
N ILE A 9 -0.95 -17.13 10.58
CA ILE A 9 -0.98 -17.68 9.22
C ILE A 9 -1.55 -16.64 8.25
N PHE A 10 -2.66 -16.00 8.61
CA PHE A 10 -3.27 -14.94 7.82
C PHE A 10 -2.31 -13.76 7.63
N LEU A 11 -1.64 -13.30 8.70
CA LEU A 11 -0.70 -12.18 8.65
C LEU A 11 0.50 -12.46 7.75
N VAL A 12 1.03 -13.67 7.78
CA VAL A 12 2.18 -14.08 6.95
C VAL A 12 1.77 -14.28 5.49
N THR A 13 0.56 -14.81 5.23
CA THR A 13 0.10 -15.10 3.86
C THR A 13 -0.55 -13.92 3.17
N SER A 14 -1.09 -12.95 3.91
CA SER A 14 -1.78 -11.76 3.39
C SER A 14 -0.94 -10.95 2.39
N PRO A 15 0.35 -10.66 2.64
CA PRO A 15 1.20 -10.01 1.65
C PRO A 15 1.33 -10.82 0.36
N VAL A 16 1.50 -12.14 0.48
CA VAL A 16 1.65 -13.01 -0.68
C VAL A 16 0.41 -12.94 -1.54
N THR A 17 -0.79 -13.07 -0.96
CA THR A 17 -2.04 -13.04 -1.72
C THR A 17 -2.31 -11.66 -2.31
N SER A 18 -2.14 -10.59 -1.53
CA SER A 18 -2.43 -9.21 -1.96
C SER A 18 -1.55 -8.73 -3.12
N TYR A 19 -0.26 -9.10 -3.10
CA TYR A 19 0.68 -8.70 -4.14
C TYR A 19 0.84 -9.75 -5.25
N ALA A 20 0.50 -11.03 -5.03
CA ALA A 20 0.52 -12.03 -6.09
C ALA A 20 -0.36 -11.63 -7.27
N ASP A 21 -1.58 -11.15 -7.00
CA ASP A 21 -2.48 -10.67 -8.06
C ASP A 21 -1.87 -9.51 -8.84
N GLN A 22 -1.15 -8.61 -8.17
CA GLN A 22 -0.46 -7.48 -8.81
C GLN A 22 0.72 -7.95 -9.66
N ILE A 23 1.56 -8.85 -9.12
CA ILE A 23 2.69 -9.46 -9.82
C ILE A 23 2.19 -10.19 -11.09
N LEU A 24 1.14 -11.00 -10.95
CA LEU A 24 0.55 -11.74 -12.05
C LEU A 24 -0.08 -10.82 -13.09
N SER A 25 -0.75 -9.75 -12.65
CA SER A 25 -1.31 -8.73 -13.54
C SER A 25 -0.20 -8.13 -14.41
N ILE A 26 0.86 -7.58 -13.81
CA ILE A 26 1.98 -6.95 -14.52
C ILE A 26 2.70 -7.95 -15.44
N HIS A 27 2.90 -9.18 -14.96
CA HIS A 27 3.57 -10.22 -15.75
C HIS A 27 2.76 -10.64 -16.98
N ARG A 28 1.43 -10.76 -16.84
CA ARG A 28 0.54 -11.11 -17.95
C ARG A 28 0.38 -9.98 -18.95
N THR A 29 0.23 -8.74 -18.47
CA THR A 29 0.05 -7.56 -19.32
C THR A 29 1.36 -7.10 -19.95
N ARG A 30 2.52 -7.58 -19.46
CA ARG A 30 3.86 -7.17 -19.90
C ARG A 30 4.09 -5.67 -19.82
N THR A 31 3.35 -5.00 -18.94
CA THR A 31 3.46 -3.56 -18.72
C THR A 31 3.19 -3.25 -17.25
N SER A 32 4.04 -2.39 -16.67
CA SER A 32 3.81 -1.76 -15.36
C SER A 32 3.26 -0.34 -15.49
N ALA A 33 2.67 0.01 -16.64
CA ALA A 33 1.98 1.29 -16.83
C ALA A 33 0.90 1.50 -15.76
N GLY A 34 0.94 2.65 -15.09
CA GLY A 34 0.01 2.99 -14.00
C GLY A 34 0.37 2.37 -12.65
N PHE A 35 1.37 1.51 -12.53
CA PHE A 35 1.83 1.01 -11.23
C PHE A 35 2.89 1.94 -10.63
N SER A 36 2.73 2.33 -9.35
CA SER A 36 3.75 3.13 -8.67
C SER A 36 4.83 2.24 -8.05
N LEU A 37 6.08 2.45 -8.46
CA LEU A 37 7.26 1.74 -7.96
C LEU A 37 7.60 2.11 -6.51
N ASP A 38 7.03 3.18 -5.98
CA ASP A 38 7.27 3.61 -4.60
C ASP A 38 6.69 2.62 -3.59
N ILE A 39 5.52 2.04 -3.87
CA ILE A 39 4.86 1.11 -2.96
C ILE A 39 5.80 -0.05 -2.57
N PRO A 40 6.36 -0.83 -3.53
CA PRO A 40 7.27 -1.92 -3.16
C PRO A 40 8.54 -1.42 -2.48
N LEU A 41 9.06 -0.24 -2.83
CA LEU A 41 10.25 0.33 -2.21
C LEU A 41 10.01 0.72 -0.74
N ILE A 42 8.91 1.42 -0.46
CA ILE A 42 8.53 1.81 0.90
C ILE A 42 8.32 0.56 1.77
N MET A 43 7.62 -0.45 1.23
CA MET A 43 7.38 -1.72 1.93
C MET A 43 8.68 -2.50 2.19
N LEU A 44 9.65 -2.45 1.26
CA LEU A 44 10.98 -3.03 1.46
C LEU A 44 11.71 -2.32 2.59
N LEU A 45 11.78 -0.98 2.58
CA LEU A 45 12.45 -0.22 3.62
C LEU A 45 11.83 -0.49 5.00
N ALA A 46 10.51 -0.44 5.11
CA ALA A 46 9.79 -0.72 6.35
C ALA A 46 10.06 -2.13 6.88
N SER A 47 10.03 -3.13 5.99
CA SER A 47 10.23 -4.53 6.38
C SER A 47 11.67 -4.84 6.75
N ILE A 48 12.65 -4.24 6.07
CA ILE A 48 14.07 -4.34 6.43
C ILE A 48 14.29 -3.72 7.81
N LEU A 49 13.77 -2.51 8.07
CA LEU A 49 13.88 -1.87 9.39
C LEU A 49 13.30 -2.75 10.51
N LYS A 50 12.15 -3.40 10.29
CA LYS A 50 11.56 -4.35 11.24
C LYS A 50 12.48 -5.55 11.52
N VAL A 51 13.12 -6.11 10.49
CA VAL A 51 14.10 -7.20 10.68
C VAL A 51 15.32 -6.74 11.50
N TYR A 52 15.86 -5.55 11.26
CA TYR A 52 16.96 -5.00 12.07
C TYR A 52 16.52 -4.67 13.50
N PHE A 53 15.30 -4.16 13.67
CA PHE A 53 14.70 -3.93 14.98
C PHE A 53 14.61 -5.23 15.79
N TRP A 54 14.26 -6.36 15.15
CA TRP A 54 14.17 -7.67 15.81
C TRP A 54 15.50 -8.13 16.43
N PHE A 55 16.63 -7.84 15.78
CA PHE A 55 17.96 -8.17 16.35
C PHE A 55 18.28 -7.38 17.62
N GLY A 56 17.69 -6.20 17.79
CA GLY A 56 17.84 -5.39 19.00
C GLY A 56 16.83 -5.73 20.08
N ASP A 57 15.57 -5.93 19.70
CA ASP A 57 14.47 -6.31 20.59
C ASP A 57 13.61 -7.40 19.94
N ASN A 58 13.66 -8.61 20.53
CA ASN A 58 13.05 -9.81 19.98
C ASN A 58 11.53 -9.77 20.17
N TYR A 59 10.82 -9.12 19.25
CA TYR A 59 9.36 -9.20 19.18
C TYR A 59 8.89 -10.53 18.55
N SER A 60 7.57 -10.76 18.56
CA SER A 60 6.91 -11.96 18.03
C SER A 60 7.52 -12.50 16.72
N ILE A 61 7.83 -13.80 16.71
CA ILE A 61 8.35 -14.51 15.53
C ILE A 61 7.35 -14.44 14.36
N SER A 62 6.05 -14.44 14.64
CA SER A 62 5.00 -14.33 13.60
C SER A 62 5.15 -13.04 12.80
N LEU A 63 5.47 -11.93 13.46
CA LEU A 63 5.68 -10.63 12.83
C LEU A 63 7.03 -10.55 12.12
N LEU A 64 8.05 -11.26 12.61
CA LEU A 64 9.33 -11.37 11.93
C LEU A 64 9.17 -12.14 10.61
N VAL A 65 8.50 -13.30 10.63
CA VAL A 65 8.21 -14.08 9.44
C VAL A 65 7.38 -13.26 8.45
N GLN A 66 6.40 -12.49 8.93
CA GLN A 66 5.63 -11.56 8.10
C GLN A 66 6.52 -10.53 7.41
N ALA A 67 7.48 -9.92 8.12
CA ALA A 67 8.43 -8.98 7.53
C ALA A 67 9.37 -9.63 6.50
N ILE A 68 9.88 -10.84 6.77
CA ILE A 68 10.74 -11.58 5.84
C ILE A 68 9.99 -11.96 4.55
N VAL A 69 8.77 -12.48 4.68
CA VAL A 69 7.91 -12.81 3.54
C VAL A 69 7.58 -11.55 2.75
N MET A 70 7.27 -10.44 3.43
CA MET A 70 7.05 -9.15 2.78
C MET A 70 8.27 -8.72 1.95
N ILE A 71 9.49 -8.83 2.48
CA ILE A 71 10.71 -8.52 1.71
C ILE A 71 10.76 -9.37 0.44
N GLY A 72 10.59 -10.69 0.53
CA GLY A 72 10.62 -11.58 -0.63
C GLY A 72 9.60 -11.21 -1.70
N VAL A 73 8.35 -11.00 -1.30
CA VAL A 73 7.25 -10.61 -2.20
C VAL A 73 7.53 -9.26 -2.87
N GLN A 74 8.00 -8.27 -2.12
CA GLN A 74 8.27 -6.93 -2.66
C GLN A 74 9.50 -6.89 -3.55
N MET A 75 10.52 -7.71 -3.29
CA MET A 75 11.66 -7.89 -4.21
C MET A 75 11.19 -8.42 -5.57
N VAL A 76 10.29 -9.42 -5.56
CA VAL A 76 9.71 -9.98 -6.79
C VAL A 76 8.85 -8.96 -7.50
N LEU A 77 7.96 -8.26 -6.78
CA LEU A 77 7.10 -7.23 -7.36
C LEU A 77 7.92 -6.09 -7.96
N LEU A 78 8.93 -5.59 -7.25
CA LEU A 78 9.83 -4.55 -7.74
C LEU A 78 10.56 -5.01 -9.00
N LYS A 79 11.11 -6.23 -9.01
CA LYS A 79 11.78 -6.79 -10.18
C LYS A 79 10.84 -6.87 -11.38
N VAL A 80 9.67 -7.48 -11.21
CA VAL A 80 8.68 -7.65 -12.28
C VAL A 80 8.20 -6.29 -12.79
N ALA A 81 8.01 -5.30 -11.91
CA ALA A 81 7.60 -3.96 -12.31
C ALA A 81 8.70 -3.20 -13.07
N LEU A 82 9.98 -3.37 -12.69
CA LEU A 82 11.13 -2.77 -13.38
C LEU A 82 11.39 -3.42 -14.74
N ASP A 83 11.26 -4.75 -14.84
CA ASP A 83 11.50 -5.50 -16.09
C ASP A 83 10.43 -5.21 -17.15
N ASN A 84 9.20 -4.85 -16.75
CA ASN A 84 8.07 -4.58 -17.64
C ASN A 84 7.74 -3.08 -17.72
N ARG A 85 8.71 -2.19 -17.50
CA ARG A 85 8.45 -0.73 -17.51
C ARG A 85 8.10 -0.25 -18.92
N PRO A 86 6.98 0.46 -19.11
CA PRO A 86 6.63 1.03 -20.41
C PRO A 86 7.69 2.06 -20.85
N SER A 87 7.99 2.08 -22.15
CA SER A 87 8.83 3.12 -22.75
C SER A 87 8.20 4.50 -22.50
N PRO A 88 8.98 5.57 -22.27
CA PRO A 88 8.45 6.89 -21.92
C PRO A 88 7.51 7.39 -23.03
N GLY A 89 6.19 7.29 -22.82
CA GLY A 89 5.18 7.68 -23.81
C GLY A 89 3.99 6.73 -23.97
N ALA A 90 4.05 5.48 -23.49
CA ALA A 90 2.91 4.57 -23.55
C ALA A 90 1.90 4.87 -22.41
N LYS A 91 0.99 5.81 -22.66
CA LYS A 91 -0.23 6.00 -21.85
C LYS A 91 -1.22 4.88 -22.17
N ASP A 92 -1.03 3.69 -21.61
CA ASP A 92 -2.06 2.64 -21.65
C ASP A 92 -2.41 2.18 -20.24
N GLY A 93 -3.44 2.84 -19.69
CA GLY A 93 -4.68 2.22 -19.22
C GLY A 93 -4.61 0.95 -18.37
N ILE A 94 -4.04 1.00 -17.16
CA ILE A 94 -4.55 0.18 -16.05
C ILE A 94 -4.70 1.09 -14.82
N GLU A 95 -5.90 1.65 -14.66
CA GLU A 95 -6.25 2.65 -13.65
C GLU A 95 -6.55 2.06 -12.26
N HIS A 96 -6.12 0.82 -11.99
CA HIS A 96 -6.71 0.00 -10.93
C HIS A 96 -5.82 -0.35 -9.74
N THR A 97 -4.61 0.21 -9.65
CA THR A 97 -3.80 0.07 -8.44
C THR A 97 -3.98 1.30 -7.53
N PRO A 98 -4.28 1.13 -6.24
CA PRO A 98 -4.22 2.23 -5.28
C PRO A 98 -2.83 2.90 -5.37
N PHE A 99 -2.76 4.21 -5.19
CA PHE A 99 -1.51 5.00 -5.26
C PHE A 99 -0.84 5.15 -6.65
N ALA A 100 -1.34 4.49 -7.71
CA ALA A 100 -0.89 4.54 -9.10
C ALA A 100 -0.58 5.92 -9.71
N GLN A 101 -1.49 6.87 -9.50
CA GLN A 101 -1.57 8.12 -10.28
C GLN A 101 -0.91 9.32 -9.59
N LEU A 102 -0.25 9.11 -8.44
CA LEU A 102 0.42 10.19 -7.71
C LEU A 102 1.67 10.72 -8.43
N ASP A 103 2.16 10.01 -9.45
CA ASP A 103 3.41 10.30 -10.15
C ASP A 103 3.27 11.18 -11.41
N ALA A 104 2.07 11.58 -11.80
CA ALA A 104 1.84 12.27 -13.08
C ALA A 104 2.11 13.79 -13.08
N ALA A 105 2.34 14.43 -11.93
CA ALA A 105 2.28 15.90 -11.84
C ALA A 105 3.49 16.63 -11.24
N ASP A 106 4.41 15.99 -10.49
CA ASP A 106 5.53 16.71 -9.86
C ASP A 106 6.86 15.99 -10.08
N THR A 107 7.78 16.64 -10.81
CA THR A 107 9.18 16.20 -10.91
C THR A 107 9.83 16.30 -9.53
N ARG A 108 10.12 15.15 -8.92
CA ARG A 108 10.75 15.09 -7.60
C ARG A 108 12.19 15.59 -7.66
N PRO A 109 12.71 16.24 -6.61
CA PRO A 109 14.12 16.59 -6.54
C PRO A 109 14.99 15.35 -6.80
N TYR A 110 15.97 15.47 -7.70
CA TYR A 110 16.87 14.39 -8.13
C TYR A 110 16.19 13.15 -8.75
N GLU A 111 14.95 13.26 -9.23
CA GLU A 111 14.14 12.13 -9.74
C GLU A 111 14.13 10.96 -8.75
N PHE A 112 14.10 11.27 -7.44
CA PHE A 112 14.20 10.26 -6.40
C PHE A 112 13.13 9.18 -6.58
N TRP A 113 13.59 7.92 -6.73
CA TRP A 113 12.77 6.73 -7.05
C TRP A 113 11.98 6.76 -8.37
N GLN A 114 12.25 7.74 -9.23
CA GLN A 114 11.72 7.80 -10.59
C GLN A 114 12.81 7.48 -11.64
N TRP A 115 13.98 7.02 -11.20
CA TRP A 115 15.15 6.71 -12.02
C TRP A 115 14.85 5.84 -13.23
N LYS A 116 15.43 6.18 -14.39
CA LYS A 116 15.16 5.48 -15.67
C LYS A 116 15.63 4.03 -15.70
N SER A 117 16.74 3.73 -15.06
CA SER A 117 17.33 2.38 -15.04
C SER A 117 16.96 1.61 -13.76
N ALA A 118 16.94 0.28 -13.83
CA ALA A 118 16.66 -0.58 -12.67
C ALA A 118 17.82 -0.59 -11.65
N ARG A 119 19.06 -0.38 -12.09
CA ARG A 119 20.28 -0.51 -11.28
C ARG A 119 20.29 0.42 -10.03
N PRO A 120 19.93 1.71 -10.11
CA PRO A 120 19.86 2.60 -8.96
C PRO A 120 18.92 2.13 -7.85
N TYR A 121 17.82 1.44 -8.17
CA TYR A 121 16.89 0.91 -7.17
C TYR A 121 17.57 -0.15 -6.29
N TRP A 122 18.23 -1.12 -6.94
CA TRP A 122 18.97 -2.17 -6.24
C TRP A 122 20.17 -1.63 -5.48
N MET A 123 20.87 -0.63 -6.03
CA MET A 123 21.97 0.04 -5.34
C MET A 123 21.49 0.79 -4.10
N CYS A 124 20.39 1.55 -4.19
CA CYS A 124 19.79 2.24 -3.06
C CYS A 124 19.44 1.25 -1.93
N LEU A 125 18.81 0.13 -2.28
CA LEU A 125 18.47 -0.92 -1.33
C LEU A 125 19.71 -1.57 -0.70
N ALA A 126 20.74 -1.86 -1.52
CA ALA A 126 21.99 -2.44 -1.04
C ALA A 126 22.75 -1.47 -0.12
N TYR A 127 22.80 -0.18 -0.44
CA TYR A 127 23.39 0.84 0.43
C TYR A 127 22.62 0.99 1.73
N PHE A 128 21.29 0.92 1.70
CA PHE A 128 20.46 0.96 2.90
C PHE A 128 20.75 -0.21 3.84
N ILE A 129 20.73 -1.45 3.32
CA ILE A 129 21.07 -2.65 4.09
C ILE A 129 22.52 -2.61 4.58
N GLY A 130 23.45 -2.17 3.72
CA GLY A 130 24.86 -2.01 4.05
C GLY A 130 25.08 -1.02 5.18
N ALA A 131 24.40 0.13 5.17
CA ALA A 131 24.48 1.14 6.22
C ALA A 131 23.92 0.63 7.56
N LEU A 132 22.76 -0.06 7.53
CA LEU A 132 22.19 -0.68 8.73
C LEU A 132 23.14 -1.76 9.30
N SER A 133 23.68 -2.62 8.44
CA SER A 133 24.66 -3.64 8.83
C SER A 133 25.94 -3.05 9.41
N PHE A 134 26.44 -1.97 8.80
CA PHE A 134 27.62 -1.25 9.27
C PHE A 134 27.40 -0.75 10.70
N ILE A 135 26.27 -0.10 10.96
CA ILE A 135 25.94 0.38 12.31
C ILE A 135 25.78 -0.80 13.28
N GLN A 136 25.05 -1.84 12.88
CA GLN A 136 24.76 -2.99 13.72
C GLN A 136 26.04 -3.74 14.17
N ILE A 137 26.98 -3.94 13.23
CA ILE A 137 28.17 -4.78 13.43
C ILE A 137 29.36 -3.95 13.94
N LEU A 138 29.61 -2.77 13.36
CA LEU A 138 30.84 -2.00 13.61
C LEU A 138 30.67 -0.93 14.69
N LEU A 139 29.44 -0.62 15.11
CA LEU A 139 29.16 0.33 16.18
C LEU A 139 28.36 -0.30 17.33
N PRO A 140 28.89 -1.30 18.06
CA PRO A 140 28.22 -1.94 19.20
C PRO A 140 27.58 -0.98 20.24
N PRO A 141 28.24 0.11 20.68
CA PRO A 141 27.62 1.00 21.67
C PRO A 141 26.38 1.72 21.14
N LEU A 142 26.30 1.94 19.82
CA LEU A 142 25.12 2.53 19.19
C LEU A 142 24.05 1.46 18.93
N SER A 143 24.45 0.29 18.43
CA SER A 143 23.50 -0.78 18.08
C SER A 143 22.80 -1.40 19.29
N GLN A 144 23.46 -1.41 20.45
CA GLN A 144 22.88 -1.86 21.72
C GLN A 144 22.11 -0.75 22.45
N SER A 145 22.12 0.49 21.96
CA SER A 145 21.37 1.57 22.57
C SER A 145 19.87 1.41 22.33
N GLN A 146 19.08 1.50 23.41
CA GLN A 146 17.63 1.47 23.31
C GLN A 146 17.08 2.55 22.38
N LEU A 147 17.76 3.70 22.27
CA LEU A 147 17.37 4.78 21.36
C LEU A 147 17.44 4.33 19.90
N TYR A 148 18.52 3.64 19.51
CA TYR A 148 18.70 3.14 18.16
C TYR A 148 17.70 2.03 17.83
N ILE A 149 17.55 1.06 18.75
CA ILE A 149 16.63 -0.07 18.59
C ILE A 149 15.18 0.45 18.44
N ASN A 150 14.75 1.34 19.34
CA ASN A 150 13.43 1.96 19.27
C ASN A 150 13.28 2.79 17.98
N PHE A 151 14.30 3.54 17.58
CA PHE A 151 14.27 4.33 16.35
C PHE A 151 14.01 3.44 15.14
N LEU A 152 14.72 2.32 14.97
CA LEU A 152 14.48 1.36 13.89
C LEU A 152 13.04 0.85 13.89
N GLY A 153 12.54 0.42 15.06
CA GLY A 153 11.19 -0.12 15.21
C GLY A 153 10.11 0.90 14.88
N TYR A 154 10.16 2.07 15.53
CA TYR A 154 9.17 3.14 15.30
C TYR A 154 9.22 3.68 13.88
N THR A 155 10.40 3.86 13.28
CA THR A 155 10.50 4.30 11.89
C THR A 155 9.96 3.25 10.94
N GLY A 156 10.34 1.98 11.07
CA GLY A 156 9.82 0.92 10.20
C GLY A 156 8.31 0.79 10.27
N LEU A 157 7.74 0.86 11.48
CA LEU A 157 6.30 0.78 11.69
C LEU A 157 5.55 2.04 11.22
N ALA A 158 6.11 3.23 11.43
CA ALA A 158 5.51 4.47 10.96
C ALA A 158 5.51 4.57 9.43
N VAL A 159 6.59 4.15 8.78
CA VAL A 159 6.69 4.10 7.31
C VAL A 159 5.59 3.17 6.74
N GLU A 160 5.37 2.00 7.34
CA GLU A 160 4.27 1.11 6.95
C GLU A 160 2.89 1.75 7.23
N ALA A 161 2.69 2.31 8.42
CA ALA A 161 1.39 2.83 8.84
C ALA A 161 0.94 4.08 8.08
N THR A 162 1.87 4.83 7.47
CA THR A 162 1.57 6.04 6.68
C THR A 162 1.19 5.76 5.23
N LEU A 163 1.29 4.51 4.77
CA LEU A 163 0.98 4.12 3.39
C LEU A 163 -0.43 4.51 2.92
N PRO A 164 -1.50 4.46 3.73
CA PRO A 164 -2.83 4.86 3.28
C PRO A 164 -2.98 6.38 3.02
N ILE A 165 -2.11 7.21 3.61
CA ILE A 165 -2.25 8.68 3.61
C ILE A 165 -2.29 9.29 2.20
N PRO A 166 -1.42 8.92 1.25
CA PRO A 166 -1.46 9.51 -0.09
C PRO A 166 -2.78 9.21 -0.83
N GLN A 167 -3.39 8.04 -0.61
CA GLN A 167 -4.70 7.72 -1.18
C GLN A 167 -5.80 8.57 -0.52
N ILE A 168 -5.72 8.77 0.80
CA ILE A 168 -6.64 9.65 1.55
C ILE A 168 -6.62 11.06 0.97
N LEU A 169 -5.42 11.61 0.75
CA LEU A 169 -5.22 12.95 0.19
C LEU A 169 -5.70 13.03 -1.26
N LYS A 170 -5.44 12.00 -2.07
CA LYS A 170 -5.92 11.92 -3.45
C LYS A 170 -7.44 11.99 -3.49
N ASN A 171 -8.13 11.12 -2.76
CA ASN A 171 -9.59 11.10 -2.68
C ASN A 171 -10.16 12.45 -2.22
N TYR A 172 -9.51 13.08 -1.23
CA TYR A 172 -9.94 14.39 -0.74
C TYR A 172 -9.80 15.49 -1.80
N ARG A 173 -8.70 15.51 -2.56
CA ARG A 173 -8.46 16.49 -3.63
C ARG A 173 -9.34 16.26 -4.86
N SER A 174 -9.49 15.01 -5.30
CA SER A 174 -10.33 14.65 -6.46
C SER A 174 -11.82 14.72 -6.16
N ARG A 175 -12.21 14.68 -4.88
CA ARG A 175 -13.62 14.53 -4.44
C ARG A 175 -14.32 13.34 -5.11
N SER A 176 -13.55 12.35 -5.54
CA SER A 176 -14.01 11.19 -6.28
C SER A 176 -13.13 9.98 -5.97
N CYS A 177 -13.76 8.82 -5.83
CA CYS A 177 -13.09 7.54 -5.70
C CYS A 177 -13.06 6.76 -7.02
N ALA A 178 -13.19 7.43 -8.17
CA ALA A 178 -13.06 6.82 -9.49
C ALA A 178 -11.72 6.05 -9.62
N GLY A 179 -11.80 4.78 -10.04
CA GLY A 179 -10.67 3.86 -10.16
C GLY A 179 -10.31 3.08 -8.88
N PHE A 180 -10.79 3.51 -7.71
CA PHE A 180 -10.58 2.80 -6.44
C PHE A 180 -11.61 1.67 -6.30
N ARG A 181 -11.17 0.44 -6.03
CA ARG A 181 -12.04 -0.74 -6.00
C ARG A 181 -12.56 -0.99 -4.59
N LEU A 182 -13.89 -1.18 -4.44
CA LEU A 182 -14.51 -1.50 -3.15
C LEU A 182 -13.91 -2.76 -2.50
N SER A 183 -13.60 -3.78 -3.29
CA SER A 183 -13.00 -5.03 -2.79
C SER A 183 -11.66 -4.80 -2.09
N VAL A 184 -10.87 -3.83 -2.56
CA VAL A 184 -9.57 -3.48 -1.95
C VAL A 184 -9.78 -2.79 -0.60
N VAL A 185 -10.72 -1.85 -0.51
CA VAL A 185 -11.07 -1.18 0.75
C VAL A 185 -11.53 -2.19 1.80
N VAL A 186 -12.42 -3.10 1.42
CA VAL A 186 -12.91 -4.15 2.32
C VAL A 186 -11.77 -5.07 2.77
N ALA A 187 -10.88 -5.46 1.85
CA ALA A 187 -9.72 -6.29 2.18
C ALA A 187 -8.75 -5.60 3.15
N TRP A 188 -8.53 -4.29 3.00
CA TRP A 188 -7.69 -3.51 3.91
C TRP A 188 -8.29 -3.41 5.31
N ILE A 189 -9.57 -3.00 5.43
CA ILE A 189 -10.26 -2.93 6.72
C ILE A 189 -10.30 -4.30 7.41
N LEU A 190 -10.62 -5.37 6.67
CA LEU A 190 -10.64 -6.72 7.22
C LEU A 190 -9.24 -7.16 7.69
N GLY A 191 -8.21 -6.87 6.88
CA GLY A 191 -6.82 -7.16 7.22
C GLY A 191 -6.39 -6.46 8.51
N ASP A 192 -6.73 -5.18 8.66
CA ASP A 192 -6.38 -4.38 9.82
C ASP A 192 -7.15 -4.79 11.08
N VAL A 193 -8.44 -5.08 10.98
CA VAL A 193 -9.22 -5.63 12.10
C VAL A 193 -8.63 -6.96 12.56
N MET A 194 -8.25 -7.85 11.63
CA MET A 194 -7.60 -9.12 11.96
C MET A 194 -6.22 -8.90 12.62
N LYS A 195 -5.42 -7.96 12.11
CA LYS A 195 -4.11 -7.58 12.66
C LYS A 195 -4.23 -7.01 14.08
N LEU A 196 -5.17 -6.11 14.31
CA LEU A 196 -5.46 -5.59 15.67
C LEU A 196 -5.94 -6.69 16.60
N SER A 197 -6.81 -7.59 16.12
CA SER A 197 -7.30 -8.71 16.92
C SER A 197 -6.14 -9.60 17.38
N TYR A 198 -5.16 -9.85 16.52
CA TYR A 198 -3.92 -10.51 16.92
C TYR A 198 -3.13 -9.69 17.95
N PHE A 199 -2.98 -8.39 17.76
CA PHE A 199 -2.18 -7.52 18.65
C PHE A 199 -2.70 -7.41 20.09
N PHE A 200 -4.03 -7.50 20.27
CA PHE A 200 -4.68 -7.34 21.58
C PHE A 200 -5.16 -8.66 22.19
N CYS A 201 -5.54 -9.65 21.38
CA CYS A 201 -6.13 -10.89 21.87
C CYS A 201 -5.18 -12.10 21.77
N SER A 202 -4.00 -11.97 21.17
CA SER A 202 -3.00 -13.03 21.21
C SER A 202 -2.37 -13.14 22.59
N SER A 203 -1.98 -14.37 22.95
CA SER A 203 -1.19 -14.64 24.15
C SER A 203 0.27 -14.17 24.04
N GLU A 204 0.72 -13.75 22.85
CA GLU A 204 2.06 -13.22 22.62
C GLU A 204 2.21 -11.76 23.11
N VAL A 205 3.35 -11.45 23.73
CA VAL A 205 3.66 -10.07 24.14
C VAL A 205 4.12 -9.27 22.92
N ILE A 206 3.22 -8.43 22.43
CA ILE A 206 3.47 -7.59 21.26
C ILE A 206 3.80 -6.16 21.73
N PRO A 207 4.94 -5.57 21.31
CA PRO A 207 5.32 -4.23 21.75
C PRO A 207 4.27 -3.16 21.42
N TRP A 208 4.15 -2.16 22.29
CA TRP A 208 3.18 -1.06 22.12
C TRP A 208 3.37 -0.27 20.82
N ALA A 209 4.58 -0.22 20.29
CA ALA A 209 4.86 0.39 18.99
C ALA A 209 3.99 -0.23 17.87
N PHE A 210 3.89 -1.56 17.82
CA PHE A 210 3.05 -2.27 16.83
C PHE A 210 1.57 -1.98 17.06
N ARG A 211 1.12 -1.96 18.32
CA ARG A 211 -0.28 -1.69 18.68
C ARG A 211 -0.70 -0.29 18.23
N LEU A 212 0.09 0.73 18.55
CA LEU A 212 -0.19 2.12 18.20
C LEU A 212 -0.20 2.34 16.69
N CYS A 213 0.81 1.82 15.99
CA CYS A 213 0.87 1.94 14.52
C CYS A 213 -0.25 1.16 13.84
N GLY A 214 -0.60 -0.04 14.35
CA GLY A 214 -1.74 -0.82 13.85
C GLY A 214 -3.07 -0.08 14.03
N MET A 215 -3.32 0.51 15.21
CA MET A 215 -4.52 1.32 15.43
C MET A 215 -4.59 2.52 14.49
N PHE A 216 -3.47 3.19 14.24
CA PHE A 216 -3.41 4.31 13.29
C PHE A 216 -3.75 3.85 11.86
N GLN A 217 -3.13 2.75 11.40
CA GLN A 217 -3.40 2.19 10.08
C GLN A 217 -4.89 1.83 9.91
N CYS A 218 -5.45 1.16 10.92
CA CYS A 218 -6.86 0.77 10.95
C CYS A 218 -7.77 2.00 10.88
N ALA A 219 -7.45 3.06 11.62
CA ALA A 219 -8.19 4.32 11.56
C ALA A 219 -8.11 4.97 10.18
N CYS A 220 -6.94 4.96 9.53
CA CYS A 220 -6.78 5.44 8.16
C CYS A 220 -7.61 4.63 7.15
N ASP A 221 -7.64 3.30 7.28
CA ASP A 221 -8.38 2.42 6.38
C ASP A 221 -9.90 2.56 6.57
N PHE A 222 -10.37 2.70 7.82
CA PHE A 222 -11.77 3.09 8.09
C PHE A 222 -12.10 4.45 7.48
N TYR A 223 -11.21 5.44 7.59
CA TYR A 223 -11.42 6.75 7.00
C TYR A 223 -11.50 6.69 5.46
N LEU A 224 -10.67 5.86 4.82
CA LEU A 224 -10.78 5.57 3.40
C LEU A 224 -12.12 4.93 3.04
N GLY A 225 -12.63 4.01 3.88
CA GLY A 225 -13.97 3.45 3.73
C GLY A 225 -15.07 4.51 3.76
N VAL A 226 -14.98 5.47 4.68
CA VAL A 226 -15.90 6.60 4.76
C VAL A 226 -15.81 7.49 3.51
N GLN A 227 -14.61 7.83 3.06
CA GLN A 227 -14.41 8.60 1.83
C GLN A 227 -15.00 7.88 0.61
N PHE A 228 -14.78 6.56 0.52
CA PHE A 228 -15.32 5.74 -0.56
C PHE A 228 -16.84 5.80 -0.60
N TRP A 229 -17.49 5.62 0.54
CA TRP A 229 -18.95 5.68 0.64
C TRP A 229 -19.50 7.07 0.29
N MET A 230 -18.87 8.14 0.80
CA MET A 230 -19.30 9.51 0.55
C MET A 230 -19.18 9.90 -0.93
N TYR A 231 -18.02 9.68 -1.54
CA TYR A 231 -17.76 10.15 -2.90
C TYR A 231 -18.37 9.27 -3.99
N THR A 232 -18.65 7.99 -3.71
CA THR A 232 -19.43 7.15 -4.62
C THR A 232 -20.87 7.64 -4.71
N ARG A 233 -21.50 7.91 -3.55
CA ARG A 233 -22.89 8.36 -3.48
C ARG A 233 -23.10 9.76 -4.08
N SER A 234 -22.19 10.70 -3.84
CA SER A 234 -22.25 12.03 -4.47
C SER A 234 -22.12 11.98 -5.99
N SER A 235 -21.43 10.97 -6.55
CA SER A 235 -21.33 10.80 -8.00
C SER A 235 -22.62 10.23 -8.60
N GLU A 236 -23.32 9.34 -7.89
CA GLU A 236 -24.63 8.81 -8.29
C GLU A 236 -25.72 9.90 -8.24
N ASP A 237 -25.73 10.73 -7.18
CA ASP A 237 -26.71 11.82 -7.01
C ASP A 237 -26.53 12.94 -8.06
N ALA A 238 -25.29 13.19 -8.53
CA ALA A 238 -25.00 14.13 -9.61
C ALA A 238 -25.33 13.57 -11.02
N GLY A 239 -25.52 12.26 -11.15
CA GLY A 239 -25.78 11.55 -12.40
C GLY A 239 -27.26 11.38 -12.77
N ILE A 240 -28.20 11.94 -11.99
CA ILE A 240 -29.62 12.01 -12.35
C ILE A 240 -29.89 13.35 -13.04
N PRO A 241 -30.02 13.43 -14.37
CA PRO A 241 -30.63 14.60 -14.97
C PRO A 241 -32.09 14.62 -14.48
N ARG A 242 -32.51 15.75 -13.89
CA ARG A 242 -33.94 16.01 -13.66
C ARG A 242 -34.66 15.72 -14.97
N GLY A 243 -35.52 14.70 -14.97
CA GLY A 243 -36.38 14.38 -16.09
C GLY A 243 -37.09 15.65 -16.53
N GLN A 244 -36.73 16.12 -17.72
CA GLN A 244 -37.51 17.14 -18.41
C GLN A 244 -38.88 16.51 -18.70
N PRO A 245 -39.99 17.09 -18.23
CA PRO A 245 -41.29 16.50 -18.52
C PRO A 245 -41.51 16.57 -20.03
N ALA A 246 -41.91 15.42 -20.59
CA ALA A 246 -42.14 15.24 -22.01
C ALA A 246 -43.11 16.30 -22.56
N SER A 247 -42.61 17.21 -23.40
CA SER A 247 -43.47 17.97 -24.29
C SER A 247 -43.86 17.04 -25.44
N TRP A 248 -45.05 16.49 -25.35
CA TRP A 248 -45.71 15.81 -26.46
C TRP A 248 -45.88 16.80 -27.62
N ASN A 249 -45.02 16.69 -28.62
CA ASN A 249 -45.30 17.24 -29.95
C ASN A 249 -46.33 16.32 -30.62
N GLU A 250 -47.61 16.56 -30.36
CA GLU A 250 -48.71 16.18 -31.27
C GLU A 250 -48.62 17.07 -32.51
N GLU A 251 -47.65 16.78 -33.37
CA GLU A 251 -47.61 17.27 -34.75
C GLU A 251 -47.28 16.10 -35.67
N LYS A 252 -48.17 15.09 -35.68
CA LYS A 252 -48.16 13.99 -36.65
C LYS A 252 -49.54 13.48 -37.08
N ASP A 253 -50.57 14.33 -37.03
CA ASP A 253 -51.88 14.05 -37.67
C ASP A 253 -52.11 14.85 -38.97
N ILE A 254 -51.05 15.38 -39.57
CA ILE A 254 -51.11 16.02 -40.89
C ILE A 254 -50.05 15.39 -41.79
N ARG A 255 -50.26 14.12 -42.17
CA ARG A 255 -49.91 13.50 -43.46
C ARG A 255 -50.03 11.98 -43.34
N MET A 256 -50.91 11.42 -44.19
CA MET A 256 -51.29 10.00 -44.30
C MET A 256 -52.36 9.63 -43.26
N THR A 257 -53.64 9.88 -43.50
CA THR A 257 -54.47 9.31 -44.58
C THR A 257 -55.79 10.07 -44.66
#